data_AF-A0A7X1KLU7-F1
#
_entry.id   AF-A0A7X1KLU7-F1
#
_cell.length_a   1.000
_cell.length_b   1.000
_cell.length_c   1.000
_cell.angle_alpha   90.00
_cell.angle_beta   90.00
_cell.angle_gamma   90.00
#
_symmetry.space_group_name_H-M   'P 1'
#
loop_
_entity.id
_entity.type
_entity.pdbx_description
1 polymer ?
#
loop_
_entity_poly.entity_id
_entity_poly.type
_entity_poly.pdbx_seq_one_letter_code
_entity_poly.pdbx_strand_id
1 'polypeptide(L)'
;MQMVGKCASLGSLFAACVGCTSQSADICHMPTNRHFWQGLDVSWRGEVIEVMTEYHGGGIYFTDYRCGEIVELDPDVVQNLYSHTDELSAHAVVAQFRVNGRLTYRDGGVVLRPSSLNQVSSWATDEAFQAYMKKRQATLIENGLVTLPAR
;
A
#
# COMPACT_ATOMS: atom_id res chain seq x y z
N MET A 1 9.48 48.30 -56.18
CA MET A 1 10.36 47.13 -56.40
C MET A 1 10.18 46.20 -55.21
N GLN A 2 9.71 44.99 -55.47
CA GLN A 2 9.54 43.90 -54.48
C GLN A 2 10.90 43.44 -53.95
N MET A 3 10.97 43.03 -52.69
CA MET A 3 11.18 41.61 -52.33
C MET A 3 10.84 41.37 -50.84
N VAL A 4 10.13 40.27 -50.66
CA VAL A 4 9.71 39.64 -49.41
C VAL A 4 10.86 38.80 -48.86
N GLY A 5 11.01 38.76 -47.54
CA GLY A 5 11.92 37.85 -46.85
C GLY A 5 11.41 37.56 -45.44
N LYS A 6 10.32 36.78 -45.33
CA LYS A 6 9.87 36.17 -44.07
C LYS A 6 10.89 35.11 -43.64
N CYS A 7 11.46 35.24 -42.45
CA CYS A 7 11.96 34.10 -41.68
C CYS A 7 11.18 34.06 -40.37
N ALA A 8 10.15 33.23 -40.36
CA ALA A 8 9.54 32.72 -39.15
C ALA A 8 10.38 31.52 -38.67
N SER A 9 10.81 31.54 -37.41
CA SER A 9 11.16 30.35 -36.64
C SER A 9 10.47 30.51 -35.27
N LEU A 10 9.22 30.06 -35.13
CA LEU A 10 8.87 28.74 -34.60
C LEU A 10 9.63 28.39 -33.31
N GLY A 11 8.92 28.57 -32.19
CA GLY A 11 8.74 27.47 -31.24
C GLY A 11 9.88 27.19 -30.28
N SER A 12 9.96 27.98 -29.21
CA SER A 12 10.44 27.47 -27.92
C SER A 12 9.27 27.43 -26.95
N LEU A 13 8.36 26.49 -27.17
CA LEU A 13 7.53 25.95 -26.10
C LEU A 13 8.49 25.15 -25.21
N PHE A 14 9.16 25.82 -24.28
CA PHE A 14 9.66 25.17 -23.09
C PHE A 14 8.42 24.70 -22.32
N ALA A 15 7.93 23.51 -22.68
CA ALA A 15 7.12 22.71 -21.80
C ALA A 15 8.01 22.44 -20.59
N ALA A 16 7.88 23.28 -19.57
CA ALA A 16 8.30 22.92 -18.24
C ALA A 16 7.51 21.65 -17.91
N CYS A 17 8.14 20.49 -18.09
CA CYS A 17 7.92 19.36 -17.22
C CYS A 17 8.40 19.83 -15.84
N VAL A 18 7.63 20.75 -15.22
CA VAL A 18 7.63 20.95 -13.78
C VAL A 18 7.39 19.55 -13.27
N GLY A 19 8.46 18.96 -12.75
CA GLY A 19 8.50 17.55 -12.42
C GLY A 19 7.20 17.21 -11.72
N CYS A 20 6.52 16.18 -12.21
CA CYS A 20 5.59 15.46 -11.38
C CYS A 20 6.43 15.00 -10.19
N THR A 21 6.55 15.85 -9.16
CA THR A 21 6.76 15.39 -7.80
C THR A 21 5.61 14.43 -7.62
N SER A 22 5.89 13.14 -7.80
CA SER A 22 4.96 12.06 -7.53
C SER A 22 4.67 12.18 -6.05
N GLN A 23 3.69 13.02 -5.72
CA GLN A 23 3.14 13.09 -4.40
C GLN A 23 2.65 11.66 -4.18
N SER A 24 3.32 10.95 -3.28
CA SER A 24 2.94 9.57 -2.96
C SER A 24 1.48 9.62 -2.54
N ALA A 25 0.58 9.21 -3.43
CA ALA A 25 -0.84 9.17 -3.14
C ALA A 25 -1.01 8.17 -2.00
N ASP A 26 -1.62 8.60 -0.90
CA ASP A 26 -2.05 7.71 0.18
C ASP A 26 -2.83 6.53 -0.44
N ILE A 27 -2.65 5.32 0.09
CA ILE A 27 -3.31 4.10 -0.41
C ILE A 27 -4.83 4.30 -0.58
N CYS A 28 -5.45 5.11 0.27
CA CYS A 28 -6.88 5.42 0.21
C CYS A 28 -7.33 6.30 -0.95
N HIS A 29 -6.40 6.94 -1.66
CA HIS A 29 -6.69 7.79 -2.83
C HIS A 29 -6.20 7.15 -4.14
N MET A 30 -5.76 5.90 -4.08
CA MET A 30 -5.32 5.17 -5.25
C MET A 30 -6.52 4.82 -6.14
N PRO A 31 -6.36 4.79 -7.47
CA PRO A 31 -7.45 4.40 -8.38
C PRO A 31 -7.97 3.00 -8.07
N THR A 32 -9.27 2.74 -8.16
CA THR A 32 -9.84 1.41 -7.89
C THR A 32 -9.26 0.31 -8.79
N ASN A 33 -8.87 0.65 -10.02
CA ASN A 33 -8.21 -0.29 -10.91
C ASN A 33 -6.72 -0.41 -10.55
N ARG A 34 -6.38 -1.50 -9.86
CA ARG A 34 -5.02 -1.84 -9.40
C ARG A 34 -3.99 -2.01 -10.52
N HIS A 35 -4.41 -2.25 -11.77
CA HIS A 35 -3.46 -2.32 -12.88
C HIS A 35 -2.64 -1.03 -13.04
N PHE A 36 -3.23 0.12 -12.70
CA PHE A 36 -2.55 1.42 -12.77
C PHE A 36 -1.56 1.66 -11.62
N TRP A 37 -1.48 0.75 -10.65
CA TRP A 37 -0.61 0.92 -9.50
C TRP A 37 0.83 0.46 -9.79
N GLN A 38 1.01 -0.33 -10.86
CA GLN A 38 2.30 -0.92 -11.19
C GLN A 38 3.37 0.15 -11.44
N GLY A 39 4.53 -0.02 -10.82
CA GLY A 39 5.70 0.82 -11.02
C GLY A 39 5.67 2.13 -10.23
N LEU A 40 4.62 2.39 -9.45
CA LEU A 40 4.52 3.56 -8.59
C LEU A 40 5.39 3.42 -7.35
N ASP A 41 6.17 4.45 -7.05
CA ASP A 41 6.88 4.59 -5.79
C ASP A 41 5.93 5.17 -4.74
N VAL A 42 5.97 4.60 -3.54
CA VAL A 42 5.04 4.93 -2.44
C VAL A 42 5.79 5.22 -1.15
N SER A 43 5.19 6.09 -0.36
CA SER A 43 5.57 6.49 1.00
C SER A 43 4.29 6.56 1.82
N TRP A 44 3.90 5.44 2.42
CA TRP A 44 2.64 5.28 3.13
C TRP A 44 2.84 5.14 4.63
N ARG A 45 1.78 5.50 5.36
CA ARG A 45 1.63 5.19 6.78
C ARG A 45 0.32 4.44 6.94
N GLY A 46 0.38 3.32 7.65
CA GLY A 46 -0.76 2.45 7.82
C GLY A 46 -0.42 1.31 8.77
N GLU A 47 -1.01 0.17 8.52
CA GLU A 47 -0.91 -1.01 9.36
C GLU A 47 -0.27 -2.13 8.55
N VAL A 48 0.58 -2.92 9.20
CA VAL A 48 0.98 -4.22 8.69
C VAL A 48 0.29 -5.28 9.52
N ILE A 49 -0.42 -6.17 8.83
CA ILE A 49 -1.05 -7.36 9.38
C ILE A 49 -0.25 -8.56 8.88
N GLU A 50 0.31 -9.32 9.80
CA GLU A 50 0.99 -10.58 9.51
C GLU A 50 0.10 -11.73 10.00
N VAL A 51 -0.19 -12.65 9.08
CA VAL A 51 -0.99 -13.85 9.35
C VAL A 51 -0.19 -15.05 8.90
N MET A 52 0.18 -15.91 9.84
CA MET A 52 0.84 -17.17 9.58
C MET A 52 -0.06 -18.31 10.03
N THR A 53 -0.21 -19.33 9.20
CA THR A 53 -0.95 -20.54 9.55
C THR A 53 -0.03 -21.75 9.41
N GLU A 54 -0.22 -22.76 10.27
CA GLU A 54 0.63 -23.97 10.28
C GLU A 54 0.57 -24.77 8.97
N TYR A 55 -0.56 -24.73 8.24
CA TYR A 55 -0.81 -25.66 7.12
C TYR A 55 -1.20 -24.99 5.80
N HIS A 56 -1.64 -23.73 5.82
CA HIS A 56 -2.19 -23.05 4.63
C HIS A 56 -1.31 -21.89 4.14
N GLY A 57 -0.07 -21.82 4.62
CA GLY A 57 0.83 -20.69 4.37
C GLY A 57 0.43 -19.46 5.17
N GLY A 58 1.06 -18.34 4.84
CA GLY A 58 0.81 -17.05 5.49
C GLY A 58 1.02 -15.90 4.52
N GLY A 59 0.75 -14.70 4.99
CA GLY A 59 0.95 -13.48 4.22
C GLY A 59 1.14 -12.28 5.13
N ILE A 60 1.86 -11.31 4.61
CA ILE A 60 2.12 -10.04 5.29
C ILE A 60 1.51 -8.94 4.43
N TYR A 61 0.60 -8.18 5.00
CA TYR A 61 -0.24 -7.25 4.27
C TYR A 61 -0.10 -5.85 4.84
N PHE A 62 0.07 -4.86 3.96
CA PHE A 62 -0.08 -3.46 4.31
C PHE A 62 -1.51 -3.00 4.02
N THR A 63 -2.11 -2.24 4.93
CA THR A 63 -3.46 -1.71 4.81
C THR A 63 -3.57 -0.34 5.47
N ASP A 64 -4.64 0.37 5.14
CA ASP A 64 -5.11 1.50 5.95
C ASP A 64 -6.59 1.33 6.34
N TYR A 65 -6.87 1.34 7.64
CA TYR A 65 -8.23 1.18 8.19
C TYR A 65 -9.22 2.26 7.74
N ARG A 66 -8.76 3.40 7.20
CA ARG A 66 -9.64 4.48 6.73
C ARG A 66 -10.37 4.10 5.44
N CYS A 67 -9.76 3.28 4.59
CA CYS A 67 -10.30 2.90 3.28
C CYS A 67 -10.43 1.39 3.06
N GLY A 68 -9.81 0.56 3.90
CA GLY A 68 -9.91 -0.89 3.79
C GLY A 68 -9.15 -1.50 2.61
N GLU A 69 -8.38 -0.70 1.86
CA GLU A 69 -7.48 -1.19 0.81
C GLU A 69 -6.33 -1.97 1.42
N ILE A 70 -6.07 -3.15 0.86
CA ILE A 70 -5.04 -4.09 1.31
C ILE A 70 -4.10 -4.41 0.14
N VAL A 71 -2.79 -4.33 0.38
CA VAL A 71 -1.75 -4.80 -0.53
C VAL A 71 -0.86 -5.80 0.19
N GLU A 72 -0.51 -6.89 -0.47
CA GLU A 72 0.47 -7.84 0.06
C GLU A 72 1.88 -7.24 -0.04
N LEU A 73 2.71 -7.43 0.98
CA LEU A 73 4.13 -7.14 0.91
C LEU A 73 4.83 -8.27 0.15
N ASP A 74 5.71 -7.93 -0.79
CA ASP A 74 6.40 -8.89 -1.65
C ASP A 74 7.11 -9.99 -0.81
N PRO A 75 6.63 -11.25 -0.84
CA PRO A 75 7.14 -12.30 0.04
C PRO A 75 8.56 -12.75 -0.30
N ASP A 76 9.09 -12.37 -1.48
CA ASP A 76 10.50 -12.59 -1.82
C ASP A 76 11.44 -11.61 -1.08
N VAL A 77 10.89 -10.56 -0.48
CA VAL A 77 11.62 -9.53 0.26
C VAL A 77 11.28 -9.55 1.75
N VAL A 78 10.04 -9.88 2.09
CA VAL A 78 9.51 -9.84 3.46
C VAL A 78 9.01 -11.23 3.83
N GLN A 79 9.76 -11.97 4.64
CA GLN A 79 9.43 -13.37 4.98
C GLN A 79 8.81 -13.54 6.37
N ASN A 80 9.17 -12.68 7.33
CA ASN A 80 8.60 -12.66 8.69
C ASN A 80 8.97 -11.33 9.34
N LEU A 81 8.02 -10.63 9.96
CA LEU A 81 8.30 -9.39 10.71
C LEU A 81 8.13 -9.61 12.22
N TYR A 82 7.22 -10.48 12.63
CA TYR A 82 6.97 -10.85 14.02
C TYR A 82 7.80 -12.06 14.47
N SER A 83 9.01 -11.77 14.94
CA SER A 83 10.03 -12.77 15.34
C SER A 83 9.87 -13.37 16.74
N HIS A 84 8.71 -13.25 17.40
CA HIS A 84 8.50 -13.71 18.78
C HIS A 84 8.01 -15.15 18.90
N THR A 85 7.91 -15.88 17.80
CA THR A 85 7.55 -17.29 17.80
C THR A 85 8.54 -18.07 16.95
N ASP A 86 8.79 -19.33 17.32
CA ASP A 86 9.44 -20.29 16.42
C ASP A 86 8.73 -20.20 15.05
N GLU A 87 9.50 -20.23 13.96
CA GLU A 87 9.14 -19.76 12.60
C GLU A 87 7.86 -20.36 11.97
N LEU A 88 7.13 -21.23 12.68
CA LEU A 88 6.00 -22.02 12.17
C LEU A 88 4.75 -22.03 13.06
N SER A 89 4.71 -21.38 14.23
CA SER A 89 3.46 -21.37 15.02
C SER A 89 2.43 -20.43 14.39
N ALA A 90 1.19 -20.90 14.26
CA ALA A 90 0.09 -20.08 13.73
C ALA A 90 -0.10 -18.81 14.58
N HIS A 91 -0.12 -17.65 13.94
CA HIS A 91 -0.34 -16.37 14.61
C HIS A 91 -0.96 -15.33 13.68
N ALA A 92 -1.61 -14.34 14.29
CA ALA A 92 -2.10 -13.15 13.62
C ALA A 92 -1.75 -11.92 14.46
N VAL A 93 -1.03 -10.98 13.88
CA VAL A 93 -0.51 -9.81 14.58
C VAL A 93 -0.67 -8.56 13.72
N VAL A 94 -0.76 -7.41 14.39
CA VAL A 94 -0.87 -6.10 13.72
C VAL A 94 -0.05 -5.03 14.42
N ALA A 95 0.61 -4.18 13.64
CA ALA A 95 1.28 -2.98 14.13
C ALA A 95 1.22 -1.86 13.08
N GLN A 96 1.43 -0.63 13.52
CA GLN A 96 1.54 0.52 12.62
C GLN A 96 2.94 0.59 12.03
N PHE A 97 3.00 0.92 10.73
CA PHE A 97 4.25 1.09 9.99
C PHE A 97 4.25 2.38 9.18
N ARG A 98 5.46 2.92 8.96
CA ARG A 98 5.78 3.76 7.81
C ARG A 98 6.50 2.89 6.79
N VAL A 99 6.00 2.87 5.57
CA VAL A 99 6.52 2.03 4.48
C VAL A 99 6.91 2.91 3.32
N ASN A 100 8.13 2.72 2.82
CA ASN A 100 8.53 3.22 1.51
C ASN A 100 8.81 2.03 0.62
N GLY A 101 8.49 2.14 -0.66
CA GLY A 101 8.71 1.04 -1.58
C GLY A 101 8.16 1.33 -2.97
N ARG A 102 8.11 0.26 -3.76
CA ARG A 102 7.57 0.31 -5.11
C ARG A 102 6.51 -0.76 -5.28
N LEU A 103 5.39 -0.40 -5.90
CA LEU A 103 4.34 -1.35 -6.25
C LEU A 103 4.76 -2.12 -7.51
N THR A 104 4.70 -3.44 -7.46
CA THR A 104 5.05 -4.35 -8.56
C THR A 104 3.87 -5.29 -8.85
N TYR A 105 3.95 -6.03 -9.96
CA TYR A 105 2.93 -7.01 -10.33
C TYR A 105 3.51 -8.42 -10.18
N ARG A 106 2.79 -9.28 -9.47
CA ARG A 106 3.17 -10.66 -9.17
C ARG A 106 1.93 -11.54 -9.08
N ASP A 107 1.96 -12.70 -9.73
CA ASP A 107 0.91 -13.73 -9.63
C ASP A 107 -0.53 -13.21 -9.86
N GLY A 108 -0.68 -12.23 -10.77
CA GLY A 108 -1.98 -11.62 -11.09
C GLY A 108 -2.42 -10.49 -10.16
N GLY A 109 -1.63 -10.15 -9.15
CA GLY A 109 -1.90 -9.12 -8.16
C GLY A 109 -0.83 -8.02 -8.11
N VAL A 110 -1.20 -6.89 -7.50
CA VAL A 110 -0.23 -5.86 -7.12
C VAL A 110 0.32 -6.20 -5.73
N VAL A 111 1.63 -6.22 -5.62
CA VAL A 111 2.35 -6.38 -4.35
C VAL A 111 3.21 -5.14 -4.09
N LEU A 112 3.48 -4.86 -2.83
CA LEU A 112 4.36 -3.78 -2.40
C LEU A 112 5.73 -4.37 -2.10
N ARG A 113 6.74 -4.00 -2.89
CA ARG A 113 8.14 -4.32 -2.62
C ARG A 113 8.77 -3.19 -1.80
N PRO A 114 8.89 -3.32 -0.46
CA PRO A 114 9.38 -2.23 0.37
C PRO A 114 10.88 -2.00 0.16
N SER A 115 11.28 -0.74 0.10
CA SER A 115 12.67 -0.30 0.28
C SER A 115 12.98 -0.01 1.75
N SER A 116 11.95 0.28 2.55
CA SER A 116 12.05 0.43 4.00
C SER A 116 10.74 0.09 4.70
N LEU A 117 10.83 -0.61 5.83
CA LEU A 117 9.73 -0.86 6.76
C LEU A 117 10.13 -0.34 8.14
N ASN A 118 9.41 0.66 8.65
CA ASN A 118 9.66 1.21 9.98
C ASN A 118 8.43 1.03 10.86
N GLN A 119 8.54 0.13 11.84
CA GLN A 119 7.51 -0.12 12.85
C GLN A 119 7.41 1.08 13.80
N VAL A 120 6.21 1.66 13.94
CA VAL A 120 5.95 2.84 14.77
C VAL A 120 5.02 2.58 15.96
N SER A 121 4.49 1.36 16.10
CA SER A 121 3.77 0.91 17.30
C SER A 121 4.21 -0.49 17.69
N SER A 122 3.99 -0.87 18.95
CA SER A 122 4.12 -2.27 19.37
C SER A 122 3.16 -3.17 18.59
N TRP A 123 3.51 -4.45 18.50
CA TRP A 123 2.63 -5.49 17.99
C TRP A 123 1.44 -5.69 18.93
N ALA A 124 0.24 -5.80 18.35
CA ALA A 124 -0.93 -6.33 19.00
C ALA A 124 -1.13 -7.78 18.56
N THR A 125 -1.19 -8.68 19.54
CA THR A 125 -1.39 -10.13 19.36
C THR A 125 -2.67 -10.57 20.08
N ASP A 126 -3.15 -11.79 19.82
CA ASP A 126 -4.21 -12.46 20.57
C ASP A 126 -5.45 -11.58 20.82
N GLU A 127 -5.82 -11.34 22.08
CA GLU A 127 -6.96 -10.50 22.46
C GLU A 127 -6.82 -9.05 21.97
N ALA A 128 -5.59 -8.50 21.99
CA ALA A 128 -5.33 -7.15 21.49
C ALA A 128 -5.51 -7.07 19.97
N PHE A 129 -5.09 -8.10 19.24
CA PHE A 129 -5.36 -8.23 17.81
C PHE A 129 -6.87 -8.30 17.53
N GLN A 130 -7.62 -9.13 18.26
CA GLN A 130 -9.07 -9.24 18.08
C GLN A 130 -9.80 -7.94 18.39
N ALA A 131 -9.43 -7.26 19.48
CA ALA A 131 -9.96 -5.94 19.82
C ALA A 131 -9.66 -4.90 18.73
N TYR A 132 -8.45 -4.94 18.18
CA TYR A 132 -8.04 -4.09 17.08
C TYR A 132 -8.90 -4.32 15.83
N MET A 133 -9.04 -5.59 15.41
CA MET A 133 -9.80 -5.94 14.22
C MET A 133 -11.29 -5.61 14.36
N LYS A 134 -11.88 -5.79 15.55
CA LYS A 134 -13.25 -5.36 15.85
C LYS A 134 -13.42 -3.84 15.70
N LYS A 135 -12.47 -3.07 16.23
CA LYS A 135 -12.47 -1.60 16.09
C LYS A 135 -12.34 -1.20 14.62
N ARG A 136 -11.41 -1.81 13.88
CA ARG A 136 -11.21 -1.58 12.44
C ARG A 136 -12.51 -1.85 11.66
N GLN A 137 -13.17 -2.98 11.91
CA GLN A 137 -14.43 -3.32 11.26
C GLN A 137 -15.52 -2.27 11.54
N ALA A 138 -15.66 -1.82 12.79
CA ALA A 138 -16.61 -0.77 13.14
C ALA A 138 -16.36 0.52 12.35
N THR A 139 -15.09 0.96 12.26
CA THR A 139 -14.73 2.16 11.48
C THR A 139 -15.03 2.00 9.99
N LEU A 140 -14.77 0.83 9.41
CA LEU A 140 -15.09 0.59 7.99
C LEU A 140 -16.60 0.60 7.72
N ILE A 141 -17.41 0.12 8.66
CA ILE A 141 -18.88 0.20 8.59
C ILE A 141 -19.36 1.66 8.72
N GLU A 142 -18.84 2.41 9.69
CA GLU A 142 -19.17 3.82 9.90
C GLU A 142 -18.84 4.68 8.65
N ASN A 143 -17.77 4.34 7.95
CA ASN A 143 -17.37 4.99 6.69
C ASN A 143 -18.15 4.48 5.45
N GLY A 144 -19.05 3.51 5.61
CA GLY A 144 -19.83 2.94 4.50
C GLY A 144 -19.02 2.07 3.53
N LEU A 145 -17.84 1.59 3.95
CA LEU A 145 -16.93 0.81 3.11
C LEU A 145 -17.20 -0.70 3.17
N VAL A 146 -17.81 -1.15 4.26
CA VAL A 146 -18.23 -2.54 4.45
C VAL A 146 -19.67 -2.56 4.95
N THR A 147 -20.51 -3.40 4.34
CA THR A 147 -21.85 -3.68 4.83
C THR A 147 -21.86 -4.99 5.59
N LEU A 148 -22.56 -5.03 6.72
CA LEU A 148 -22.84 -6.30 7.38
C LEU A 148 -23.90 -7.05 6.55
N PRO A 149 -23.77 -8.38 6.37
CA PRO A 149 -24.84 -9.16 5.76
C PRO A 149 -26.13 -8.95 6.57
N ALA A 150 -27.24 -8.74 5.86
CA ALA A 150 -28.55 -8.69 6.49
C ALA A 150 -28.80 -10.02 7.22
N ARG A 151 -29.18 -9.92 8.50
CA ARG A 151 -29.53 -11.09 9.33
C ARG A 151 -30.82 -11.75 8.84
#